data_AF-C7P8V7-F1
#
_entry.id   AF-C7P8V7-F1
#
_cell.length_a   1.000
_cell.length_b   1.000
_cell.length_c   1.000
_cell.angle_alpha   90.00
_cell.angle_beta   90.00
_cell.angle_gamma   90.00
#
_symmetry.space_group_name_H-M   'P 1'
#
loop_
_entity.id
_entity.type
_entity.pdbx_description
1 polymer ?
#
loop_
_entity_poly.entity_id
_entity_poly.type
_entity_poly.pdbx_seq_one_letter_code
_entity_poly.pdbx_strand_id
1 'polypeptide(L)'
;MILFFEYAIASGFEDEGILEEGKMMFNTLLNQFLEIDNVTSLIHKDFADDYKDFENLKIVEIEDDKDIEIKLNDILKNEKIDYALTIAPEDENILYNLTKIIEKYPVKNLGCSSNAIKVAGDKYLTYLTIKDYVKTPKTFKPKKYVIKKIDGCGGKFNLFDENFLIQEFVEGESLSVSLIVGKKIYPLSLNRQYIDERGFVGGEVNIKHRLKDEIFNEAIKAVKCIDGLNGYVGVDVIVNDEIYIIEINPRITTTIYGLKTEPSLAELLIKNANNEELTFKVEGKEFTINK
;
A
#
# COMPACT_ATOMS: atom_id res chain seq x y z
N MET A 1 -7.76 -20.98 6.64
CA MET A 1 -8.47 -20.25 5.58
C MET A 1 -8.08 -18.78 5.61
N ILE A 2 -7.84 -18.20 4.43
CA ILE A 2 -7.37 -16.83 4.24
C ILE A 2 -8.49 -16.01 3.60
N LEU A 3 -8.82 -14.85 4.16
CA LEU A 3 -9.63 -13.84 3.49
C LEU A 3 -8.69 -12.86 2.79
N PHE A 4 -8.74 -12.80 1.47
CA PHE A 4 -7.90 -11.89 0.69
C PHE A 4 -8.71 -11.25 -0.43
N PHE A 5 -8.70 -9.91 -0.50
CA PHE A 5 -9.29 -9.20 -1.63
C PHE A 5 -8.59 -7.87 -1.89
N GLU A 6 -8.73 -7.39 -3.12
CA GLU A 6 -8.30 -6.07 -3.58
C GLU A 6 -9.57 -5.27 -3.94
N TYR A 7 -9.63 -4.02 -3.48
CA TYR A 7 -10.83 -3.19 -3.55
C TYR A 7 -11.27 -2.89 -4.98
N ALA A 8 -10.36 -2.52 -5.88
CA ALA A 8 -10.73 -2.19 -7.26
C ALA A 8 -11.38 -3.37 -8.00
N ILE A 9 -10.89 -4.59 -7.75
CA ILE A 9 -11.49 -5.83 -8.27
C ILE A 9 -12.81 -6.15 -7.58
N ALA A 10 -12.91 -5.92 -6.27
CA ALA A 10 -14.15 -6.17 -5.53
C ALA A 10 -15.26 -5.17 -5.88
N SER A 11 -14.91 -3.91 -6.17
CA SER A 11 -15.86 -2.83 -6.42
C SER A 11 -16.28 -2.70 -7.89
N GLY A 12 -15.55 -3.31 -8.82
CA GLY A 12 -15.79 -3.08 -10.24
C GLY A 12 -15.32 -1.69 -10.69
N PHE A 13 -14.19 -1.22 -10.15
CA PHE A 13 -13.73 0.17 -10.33
C PHE A 13 -13.66 0.58 -11.81
N GLU A 14 -14.20 1.76 -12.14
CA GLU A 14 -14.39 2.19 -13.53
C GLU A 14 -13.09 2.63 -14.23
N ASP A 15 -12.11 3.13 -13.48
CA ASP A 15 -10.82 3.54 -14.04
C ASP A 15 -9.97 2.31 -14.42
N GLU A 16 -9.78 2.10 -15.72
CA GLU A 16 -9.07 0.94 -16.27
C GLU A 16 -7.62 0.86 -15.76
N GLY A 17 -6.93 1.99 -15.57
CA GLY A 17 -5.54 2.01 -15.12
C GLY A 17 -5.42 1.58 -13.66
N ILE A 18 -6.31 2.07 -12.79
CA ILE A 18 -6.38 1.66 -11.38
C ILE A 18 -6.79 0.19 -11.28
N LEU A 19 -7.73 -0.26 -12.11
CA LEU A 19 -8.15 -1.66 -12.13
C LEU A 19 -7.02 -2.59 -12.60
N GLU A 20 -6.24 -2.22 -13.61
CA GLU A 20 -5.10 -3.02 -14.08
C GLU A 20 -4.04 -3.15 -12.98
N GLU A 21 -3.71 -2.03 -12.32
CA GLU A 21 -2.80 -2.00 -11.17
C GLU A 21 -3.30 -2.87 -10.00
N GLY A 22 -4.60 -2.77 -9.68
CA GLY A 22 -5.27 -3.63 -8.70
C GLY A 22 -5.19 -5.11 -9.05
N LYS A 23 -5.51 -5.48 -10.30
CA LYS A 23 -5.39 -6.85 -10.83
C LYS A 23 -3.97 -7.39 -10.75
N MET A 24 -2.96 -6.57 -11.05
CA MET A 24 -1.55 -6.97 -10.92
C MET A 24 -1.19 -7.34 -9.47
N MET A 25 -1.56 -6.50 -8.51
CA MET A 25 -1.31 -6.76 -7.08
C MET A 25 -2.09 -7.99 -6.59
N PHE A 26 -3.37 -8.05 -6.93
CA PHE A 26 -4.25 -9.15 -6.53
C PHE A 26 -3.78 -10.49 -7.08
N ASN A 27 -3.54 -10.60 -8.38
CA ASN A 27 -3.11 -11.87 -9.00
C ASN A 27 -1.77 -12.34 -8.45
N THR A 28 -0.85 -11.42 -8.18
CA THR A 28 0.47 -11.75 -7.62
C THR A 28 0.34 -12.41 -6.24
N LEU A 29 -0.48 -11.85 -5.36
CA LEU A 29 -0.65 -12.39 -4.01
C LEU A 29 -1.64 -13.54 -3.92
N LEU A 30 -2.72 -13.51 -4.72
CA LEU A 30 -3.72 -14.57 -4.77
C LEU A 30 -3.04 -15.90 -5.09
N ASN A 31 -2.21 -15.94 -6.15
CA ASN A 31 -1.47 -17.14 -6.52
C ASN A 31 -0.59 -17.66 -5.37
N GLN A 32 0.10 -16.77 -4.66
CA GLN A 32 0.95 -17.16 -3.53
C GLN A 32 0.13 -17.64 -2.33
N PHE A 33 -1.05 -17.06 -2.06
CA PHE A 33 -1.92 -17.52 -0.96
C PHE A 33 -2.57 -18.86 -1.27
N LEU A 34 -2.97 -19.10 -2.53
CA LEU A 34 -3.57 -20.37 -2.97
C LEU A 34 -2.61 -21.57 -2.89
N GLU A 35 -1.29 -21.31 -2.93
CA GLU A 35 -0.25 -22.33 -2.66
C GLU A 35 -0.15 -22.71 -1.18
N ILE A 36 -0.70 -21.89 -0.27
CA ILE A 36 -0.57 -22.05 1.19
C ILE A 36 -1.86 -22.63 1.80
N ASP A 37 -3.03 -22.09 1.44
CA ASP A 37 -4.32 -22.48 2.01
C ASP A 37 -5.48 -22.09 1.07
N ASN A 38 -6.70 -22.47 1.43
CA ASN A 38 -7.91 -21.99 0.79
C ASN A 38 -8.09 -20.49 1.02
N VAL A 39 -8.45 -19.78 -0.05
CA VAL A 39 -8.69 -18.35 -0.06
C VAL A 39 -10.17 -18.07 -0.28
N THR A 40 -10.75 -17.21 0.53
CA THR A 40 -12.05 -16.57 0.26
C THR A 40 -11.77 -15.15 -0.23
N SER A 41 -12.37 -14.76 -1.36
CA SER A 41 -12.14 -13.45 -1.98
C SER A 41 -13.45 -12.78 -2.39
N LEU A 42 -13.49 -11.45 -2.23
CA LEU A 42 -14.54 -10.60 -2.78
C LEU A 42 -14.13 -10.19 -4.19
N ILE A 43 -14.98 -10.49 -5.19
CA ILE A 43 -14.71 -10.18 -6.60
C ILE A 43 -15.98 -9.62 -7.21
N HIS A 44 -15.89 -8.52 -7.95
CA HIS A 44 -17.05 -7.99 -8.67
C HIS A 44 -17.54 -9.03 -9.69
N LYS A 45 -18.87 -9.16 -9.85
CA LYS A 45 -19.49 -10.19 -10.70
C LYS A 45 -18.93 -10.23 -12.12
N ASP A 46 -18.58 -9.07 -12.68
CA ASP A 46 -18.05 -8.95 -14.05
C ASP A 46 -16.64 -9.55 -14.21
N PHE A 47 -15.93 -9.80 -13.09
CA PHE A 47 -14.60 -10.42 -13.09
C PHE A 47 -14.61 -11.83 -12.51
N ALA A 48 -15.70 -12.29 -11.89
CA ALA A 48 -15.76 -13.58 -11.20
C ALA A 48 -15.41 -14.76 -12.12
N ASP A 49 -15.83 -14.67 -13.39
CA ASP A 49 -15.54 -15.69 -14.41
C ASP A 49 -14.05 -15.89 -14.69
N ASP A 50 -13.21 -14.87 -14.51
CA ASP A 50 -11.75 -14.94 -14.71
C ASP A 50 -11.08 -15.83 -13.64
N TYR A 51 -11.77 -16.09 -12.53
CA TYR A 51 -11.22 -16.74 -11.34
C TYR A 51 -11.93 -18.04 -10.94
N LYS A 52 -12.98 -18.45 -11.64
CA LYS A 52 -13.83 -19.60 -11.25
C LYS A 52 -13.11 -20.96 -11.27
N ASP A 53 -12.05 -21.08 -12.05
CA ASP A 53 -11.33 -22.35 -12.24
C ASP A 53 -10.25 -22.60 -11.18
N PHE A 54 -10.03 -21.66 -10.24
CA PHE A 54 -9.10 -21.85 -9.13
C PHE A 54 -9.70 -22.76 -8.04
N GLU A 55 -9.20 -23.99 -7.92
CA GLU A 55 -9.73 -25.03 -7.01
C GLU A 55 -9.77 -24.59 -5.53
N ASN A 56 -8.76 -23.83 -5.07
CA ASN A 56 -8.64 -23.38 -3.68
C ASN A 56 -9.25 -22.00 -3.43
N LEU A 57 -10.00 -21.45 -4.39
CA LEU A 57 -10.59 -20.12 -4.30
C LEU A 57 -12.11 -20.20 -4.15
N LYS A 58 -12.61 -19.65 -3.04
CA LYS A 58 -14.02 -19.33 -2.86
C LYS A 58 -14.26 -17.88 -3.25
N ILE A 59 -15.05 -17.68 -4.29
CA ILE A 59 -15.47 -16.35 -4.74
C ILE A 59 -16.77 -15.96 -4.03
N VAL A 60 -16.80 -14.76 -3.47
CA VAL A 60 -18.01 -14.09 -3.01
C VAL A 60 -18.24 -12.91 -3.95
N GLU A 61 -19.22 -13.06 -4.83
CA GLU A 61 -19.53 -12.05 -5.84
C GLU A 61 -20.08 -10.77 -5.20
N ILE A 62 -19.61 -9.63 -5.72
CA ILE A 62 -20.09 -8.29 -5.40
C ILE A 62 -20.80 -7.72 -6.63
N GLU A 63 -22.00 -7.16 -6.43
CA GLU A 63 -22.75 -6.49 -7.50
C GLU A 63 -22.72 -4.96 -7.40
N ASP A 64 -22.67 -4.42 -6.18
CA ASP A 64 -22.61 -2.99 -5.87
C ASP A 64 -21.49 -2.80 -4.83
N ASP A 65 -20.64 -1.79 -5.02
CA ASP A 65 -19.51 -1.49 -4.14
C ASP A 65 -19.93 -1.23 -2.69
N LYS A 66 -21.17 -0.76 -2.47
CA LYS A 66 -21.76 -0.57 -1.14
C LYS A 66 -21.96 -1.88 -0.36
N ASP A 67 -21.99 -3.03 -1.04
CA ASP A 67 -22.19 -4.32 -0.40
C ASP A 67 -20.89 -4.92 0.14
N ILE A 68 -19.72 -4.38 -0.22
CA ILE A 68 -18.40 -4.90 0.20
C ILE A 68 -18.32 -5.02 1.72
N GLU A 69 -18.67 -3.97 2.46
CA GLU A 69 -18.62 -3.98 3.93
C GLU A 69 -19.58 -5.00 4.56
N ILE A 70 -20.75 -5.19 3.95
CA ILE A 70 -21.77 -6.13 4.42
C ILE A 70 -21.26 -7.56 4.22
N LYS A 71 -20.80 -7.88 3.01
CA LYS A 71 -20.25 -9.20 2.66
C LYS A 71 -19.01 -9.53 3.47
N LEU A 72 -18.13 -8.55 3.68
CA LEU A 72 -16.95 -8.68 4.55
C LEU A 72 -17.35 -9.08 5.98
N ASN A 73 -18.34 -8.39 6.56
CA ASN A 73 -18.86 -8.75 7.89
C ASN A 73 -19.47 -10.15 7.90
N ASP A 74 -20.25 -10.50 6.87
CA ASP A 74 -20.89 -11.82 6.80
C ASP A 74 -19.87 -12.96 6.71
N ILE A 75 -18.81 -12.81 5.92
CA ILE A 75 -17.73 -13.79 5.84
C ILE A 75 -17.06 -13.94 7.21
N LEU A 76 -16.60 -12.83 7.80
CA LEU A 76 -15.88 -12.83 9.08
C LEU A 76 -16.71 -13.37 10.24
N LYS A 77 -18.03 -13.19 10.20
CA LYS A 77 -18.96 -13.66 11.23
C LYS A 77 -19.27 -15.14 11.10
N ASN A 78 -19.45 -15.64 9.88
CA ASN A 78 -20.00 -16.98 9.64
C ASN A 78 -18.93 -18.02 9.29
N GLU A 79 -17.72 -17.58 8.96
CA GLU A 79 -16.64 -18.45 8.49
C GLU A 79 -15.44 -18.42 9.43
N LYS A 80 -14.73 -19.54 9.51
CA LYS A 80 -13.50 -19.62 10.30
C LYS A 80 -12.32 -19.08 9.47
N ILE A 81 -12.12 -17.77 9.54
CA ILE A 81 -10.99 -17.09 8.90
C ILE A 81 -9.82 -17.02 9.89
N ASP A 82 -8.66 -17.53 9.49
CA ASP A 82 -7.43 -17.49 10.31
C ASP A 82 -6.63 -16.21 10.04
N TYR A 83 -6.56 -15.80 8.77
CA TYR A 83 -5.81 -14.63 8.31
C TYR A 83 -6.66 -13.77 7.37
N ALA A 84 -6.50 -12.45 7.45
CA ALA A 84 -7.16 -11.52 6.55
C ALA A 84 -6.17 -10.48 5.99
N LEU A 85 -6.23 -10.21 4.69
CA LEU A 85 -5.53 -9.11 4.03
C LEU A 85 -6.48 -8.40 3.08
N THR A 86 -6.50 -7.07 3.15
CA THR A 86 -7.21 -6.22 2.21
C THR A 86 -6.23 -5.25 1.58
N ILE A 87 -6.31 -5.11 0.27
CA ILE A 87 -5.63 -4.06 -0.48
C ILE A 87 -6.72 -3.08 -0.91
N ALA A 88 -6.58 -1.82 -0.54
CA ALA A 88 -7.53 -0.77 -0.89
C ALA A 88 -6.81 0.58 -0.81
N PRO A 89 -7.28 1.60 -1.53
CA PRO A 89 -6.75 2.95 -1.37
C PRO A 89 -7.06 3.52 0.02
N GLU A 90 -6.20 4.42 0.48
CA GLU A 90 -6.41 5.23 1.68
C GLU A 90 -7.47 6.33 1.47
N ASP A 91 -7.72 6.69 0.20
CA ASP A 91 -8.71 7.67 -0.22
C ASP A 91 -10.08 7.39 0.41
N GLU A 92 -10.75 8.48 0.81
CA GLU A 92 -12.07 8.46 1.45
C GLU A 92 -12.17 7.54 2.69
N ASN A 93 -11.04 7.16 3.29
CA ASN A 93 -10.95 6.19 4.40
C ASN A 93 -11.39 4.76 4.02
N ILE A 94 -11.35 4.37 2.74
CA ILE A 94 -11.78 3.04 2.29
C ILE A 94 -11.00 1.94 3.02
N LEU A 95 -9.66 1.94 2.91
CA LEU A 95 -8.82 0.95 3.61
C LEU A 95 -9.05 1.00 5.14
N TYR A 96 -9.16 2.20 5.72
CA TYR A 96 -9.41 2.37 7.15
C TYR A 96 -10.70 1.68 7.61
N ASN A 97 -11.80 1.88 6.88
CA ASN A 97 -13.11 1.31 7.24
C ASN A 97 -13.11 -0.21 7.11
N LEU A 98 -12.55 -0.74 6.01
CA LEU A 98 -12.44 -2.18 5.78
C LEU A 98 -11.58 -2.86 6.85
N THR A 99 -10.43 -2.29 7.19
CA THR A 99 -9.57 -2.81 8.27
C THR A 99 -10.27 -2.76 9.62
N LYS A 100 -11.02 -1.69 9.91
CA LYS A 100 -11.78 -1.58 11.16
C LYS A 100 -12.89 -2.63 11.29
N ILE A 101 -13.43 -3.12 10.17
CA ILE A 101 -14.34 -4.26 10.17
C ILE A 101 -13.58 -5.55 10.54
N ILE A 102 -12.45 -5.80 9.88
CA ILE A 102 -11.59 -6.97 10.13
C ILE A 102 -11.19 -7.05 11.61
N GLU A 103 -10.77 -5.94 12.20
CA GLU A 103 -10.32 -5.86 13.60
C GLU A 103 -11.40 -6.20 14.65
N LYS A 104 -12.69 -6.26 14.28
CA LYS A 104 -13.77 -6.66 15.20
C LYS A 104 -13.84 -8.17 15.44
N TYR A 105 -13.18 -8.97 14.59
CA TYR A 105 -13.26 -10.43 14.60
C TYR A 105 -11.92 -11.03 15.03
N PRO A 106 -11.90 -12.27 15.58
CA PRO A 106 -10.68 -12.92 16.05
C PRO A 106 -9.86 -13.50 14.89
N VAL A 107 -9.46 -12.64 13.95
CA VAL A 107 -8.67 -12.96 12.77
C VAL A 107 -7.31 -12.27 12.84
N LYS A 108 -6.25 -12.90 12.34
CA LYS A 108 -4.96 -12.24 12.20
C LYS A 108 -4.96 -11.34 10.97
N ASN A 109 -4.98 -10.03 11.20
CA ASN A 109 -4.78 -9.04 10.15
C ASN A 109 -3.32 -9.09 9.66
N LEU A 110 -3.13 -9.43 8.38
CA LEU A 110 -1.83 -9.48 7.72
C LEU A 110 -1.35 -8.09 7.26
N GLY A 111 -2.20 -7.07 7.29
CA GLY A 111 -1.88 -5.68 6.99
C GLY A 111 -1.70 -4.82 8.24
N CYS A 112 -1.69 -3.51 8.04
CA CYS A 112 -1.60 -2.53 9.12
C CYS A 112 -2.89 -2.45 9.92
N SER A 113 -2.79 -1.97 11.18
CA SER A 113 -3.98 -1.64 11.98
C SER A 113 -4.72 -0.43 11.43
N SER A 114 -6.02 -0.31 11.72
CA SER A 114 -6.82 0.85 11.28
C SER A 114 -6.26 2.17 11.84
N ASN A 115 -5.72 2.17 13.07
CA ASN A 115 -5.08 3.35 13.65
C ASN A 115 -3.83 3.77 12.86
N ALA A 116 -2.99 2.82 12.45
CA ALA A 116 -1.80 3.12 11.66
C ALA A 116 -2.16 3.57 10.25
N ILE A 117 -3.16 2.94 9.63
CA ILE A 117 -3.68 3.36 8.32
C ILE A 117 -4.20 4.79 8.37
N LYS A 118 -4.91 5.18 9.43
CA LYS A 118 -5.39 6.55 9.60
C LYS A 118 -4.26 7.57 9.65
N VAL A 119 -3.15 7.25 10.33
CA VAL A 119 -2.00 8.16 10.42
C VAL A 119 -1.24 8.18 9.10
N ALA A 120 -0.87 7.01 8.58
CA ALA A 120 -0.04 6.87 7.39
C ALA A 120 -0.75 7.35 6.10
N GLY A 121 -2.05 7.11 5.99
CA GLY A 121 -2.88 7.53 4.85
C GLY A 121 -3.22 9.03 4.82
N ASP A 122 -3.04 9.76 5.93
CA ASP A 122 -3.11 11.23 5.94
C ASP A 122 -1.71 11.80 5.83
N LYS A 123 -1.36 12.29 4.63
CA LYS A 123 -0.03 12.85 4.33
C LYS A 123 0.42 13.92 5.31
N TYR A 124 -0.49 14.72 5.87
CA TYR A 124 -0.12 15.74 6.86
C TYR A 124 0.09 15.15 8.26
N LEU A 125 -0.71 14.16 8.68
CA LEU A 125 -0.46 13.43 9.92
C LEU A 125 0.86 12.63 9.84
N THR A 126 1.15 11.99 8.70
CA THR A 126 2.44 11.35 8.44
C THR A 126 3.59 12.33 8.63
N TYR A 127 3.53 13.49 7.96
CA TYR A 127 4.53 14.54 8.14
C TYR A 127 4.72 14.94 9.61
N LEU A 128 3.62 15.25 10.32
CA LEU A 128 3.69 15.65 11.72
C LEU A 128 4.31 14.56 12.61
N THR A 129 4.09 13.29 12.28
CA THR A 129 4.55 12.14 13.05
C THR A 129 6.04 11.86 12.84
N ILE A 130 6.57 12.06 11.61
CA ILE A 130 7.93 11.63 11.26
C ILE A 130 8.97 12.76 11.22
N LYS A 131 8.55 14.02 11.05
CA LYS A 131 9.44 15.16 10.75
C LYS A 131 10.56 15.44 11.76
N ASP A 132 10.39 15.01 13.01
CA ASP A 132 11.36 15.24 14.09
C ASP A 132 12.34 14.05 14.23
N TYR A 133 12.15 12.99 13.44
CA TYR A 133 12.92 11.73 13.52
C TYR A 133 13.67 11.39 12.24
N VAL A 134 13.12 11.78 11.09
CA VAL A 134 13.70 11.57 9.76
C VAL A 134 13.53 12.82 8.93
N LYS A 135 14.35 12.97 7.89
CA LYS A 135 14.19 14.07 6.96
C LYS A 135 12.97 13.82 6.07
N THR A 136 12.10 14.80 5.98
CA THR A 136 10.89 14.80 5.15
C THR A 136 10.67 16.22 4.61
N PRO A 137 10.12 16.40 3.40
CA PRO A 137 9.95 17.73 2.83
C PRO A 137 9.06 18.61 3.73
N LYS A 138 9.37 19.91 3.81
CA LYS A 138 8.53 20.84 4.58
C LYS A 138 7.11 20.79 4.05
N THR A 139 6.16 20.48 4.93
CA THR A 139 4.76 20.31 4.58
C THR A 139 3.90 21.22 5.44
N PHE A 140 2.94 21.91 4.81
CA PHE A 140 1.96 22.71 5.54
C PHE A 140 0.56 22.54 4.94
N LYS A 141 -0.44 22.65 5.82
CA LYS A 141 -1.85 22.59 5.45
C LYS A 141 -2.39 24.02 5.25
N PRO A 142 -2.67 24.46 4.01
CA PRO A 142 -3.29 25.76 3.76
C PRO A 142 -4.70 25.82 4.36
N LYS A 143 -5.13 27.01 4.81
CA LYS A 143 -6.53 27.27 5.19
C LYS A 143 -7.35 27.62 3.95
N LYS A 144 -7.05 28.79 3.38
CA LYS A 144 -7.61 29.27 2.12
C LYS A 144 -6.61 30.23 1.51
N TYR A 145 -5.82 29.74 0.56
CA TYR A 145 -4.74 30.47 -0.07
C TYR A 145 -5.01 30.65 -1.56
N VAL A 146 -4.43 31.72 -2.10
CA VAL A 146 -4.52 32.05 -3.52
C VAL A 146 -3.10 32.05 -4.08
N ILE A 147 -2.82 31.17 -5.05
CA ILE A 147 -1.54 31.18 -5.78
C ILE A 147 -1.71 32.06 -7.02
N LYS A 148 -0.85 33.07 -7.13
CA LYS A 148 -0.80 34.03 -8.25
C LYS A 148 0.60 34.08 -8.84
N LYS A 149 0.69 34.30 -10.16
CA LYS A 149 1.94 34.73 -10.78
C LYS A 149 2.32 36.11 -10.27
N ILE A 150 3.60 36.31 -9.98
CA ILE A 150 4.15 37.59 -9.49
C ILE A 150 3.91 38.70 -10.53
N ASP A 151 4.08 38.37 -11.82
CA ASP A 151 3.96 39.27 -12.97
C ASP A 151 2.66 39.06 -13.77
N GLY A 152 1.65 38.39 -13.18
CA GLY A 152 0.43 38.01 -13.88
C GLY A 152 -0.53 39.18 -14.14
N CYS A 153 -0.75 39.54 -15.40
CA CYS A 153 -1.88 40.37 -15.83
C CYS A 153 -3.13 39.48 -16.06
N GLY A 154 -4.31 39.97 -15.69
CA GLY A 154 -5.60 39.28 -15.97
C GLY A 154 -6.25 38.52 -14.81
N GLY A 155 -5.72 38.62 -13.59
CA GLY A 155 -6.42 38.19 -12.38
C GLY A 155 -6.65 36.68 -12.22
N LYS A 156 -6.00 35.83 -13.03
CA LYS A 156 -6.06 34.36 -12.87
C LYS A 156 -5.33 33.93 -11.61
N PHE A 157 -5.96 33.03 -10.85
CA PHE A 157 -5.37 32.45 -9.64
C PHE A 157 -5.91 31.04 -9.38
N ASN A 158 -5.15 30.25 -8.64
CA ASN A 158 -5.60 28.96 -8.11
C ASN A 158 -5.94 29.12 -6.63
N LEU A 159 -7.08 28.56 -6.22
CA LEU A 159 -7.50 28.52 -4.83
C LEU A 159 -7.11 27.17 -4.24
N PHE A 160 -6.46 27.17 -3.09
CA PHE A 160 -6.17 25.95 -2.31
C PHE A 160 -6.80 26.10 -0.93
N ASP A 161 -7.51 25.07 -0.50
CA ASP A 161 -8.14 24.98 0.81
C ASP A 161 -7.57 23.81 1.63
N GLU A 162 -8.24 23.49 2.73
CA GLU A 162 -7.85 22.46 3.69
C GLU A 162 -7.94 21.01 3.17
N ASN A 163 -8.39 20.79 1.93
CA ASN A 163 -8.32 19.48 1.25
C ASN A 163 -6.95 19.25 0.56
N PHE A 164 -6.13 20.29 0.45
CA PHE A 164 -4.81 20.20 -0.14
C PHE A 164 -3.72 20.33 0.92
N LEU A 165 -2.53 19.87 0.58
CA LEU A 165 -1.30 20.18 1.29
C LEU A 165 -0.35 20.89 0.33
N ILE A 166 0.52 21.74 0.89
CA ILE A 166 1.65 22.29 0.16
C ILE A 166 2.90 21.67 0.74
N GLN A 167 3.66 21.02 -0.13
CA GLN A 167 4.88 20.31 0.22
C GLN A 167 6.04 20.87 -0.60
N GLU A 168 7.20 21.01 0.05
CA GLU A 168 8.45 21.34 -0.61
C GLU A 168 8.77 20.32 -1.69
N PHE A 169 9.03 20.80 -2.92
CA PHE A 169 9.50 19.94 -3.99
C PHE A 169 10.97 19.61 -3.77
N VAL A 170 11.27 18.33 -3.59
CA VAL A 170 12.64 17.83 -3.43
C VAL A 170 13.06 17.15 -4.73
N GLU A 171 14.09 17.68 -5.37
CA GLU A 171 14.69 17.08 -6.56
C GLU A 171 15.63 15.95 -6.15
N GLY A 172 15.56 14.81 -6.84
CA GLY A 172 16.40 13.66 -6.58
C GLY A 172 15.89 12.39 -7.25
N GLU A 173 16.57 11.27 -7.00
CA GLU A 173 16.16 9.96 -7.48
C GLU A 173 14.90 9.50 -6.73
N SER A 174 13.87 9.10 -7.47
CA SER A 174 12.63 8.56 -6.90
C SER A 174 12.76 7.07 -6.63
N LEU A 175 12.75 6.70 -5.35
CA LEU A 175 12.92 5.34 -4.86
C LEU A 175 11.72 4.92 -3.97
N SER A 176 11.61 3.62 -3.69
CA SER A 176 10.79 3.11 -2.60
C SER A 176 11.48 2.00 -1.84
N VAL A 177 11.08 1.80 -0.59
CA VAL A 177 11.51 0.68 0.24
C VAL A 177 10.29 -0.21 0.52
N SER A 178 10.43 -1.51 0.25
CA SER A 178 9.47 -2.52 0.69
C SER A 178 9.91 -3.07 2.04
N LEU A 179 9.04 -3.02 3.05
CA LEU A 179 9.31 -3.54 4.39
C LEU A 179 8.28 -4.62 4.77
N ILE A 180 8.69 -5.59 5.59
CA ILE A 180 7.76 -6.30 6.47
C ILE A 180 7.93 -5.75 7.88
N VAL A 181 6.85 -5.21 8.43
CA VAL A 181 6.76 -4.65 9.77
C VAL A 181 6.01 -5.61 10.68
N GLY A 182 6.53 -5.86 11.86
CA GLY A 182 5.89 -6.66 12.90
C GLY A 182 6.65 -6.48 14.21
N LYS A 183 6.85 -7.55 14.98
CA LYS A 183 7.72 -7.51 16.16
C LYS A 183 9.16 -7.08 15.84
N LYS A 184 9.61 -7.41 14.62
CA LYS A 184 10.85 -6.93 13.99
C LYS A 184 10.50 -6.27 12.67
N ILE A 185 11.41 -5.47 12.15
CA ILE A 185 11.24 -4.80 10.85
C ILE A 185 12.30 -5.35 9.91
N TYR A 186 11.83 -5.86 8.77
CA TYR A 186 12.65 -6.50 7.76
C TYR A 186 12.58 -5.72 6.45
N PRO A 187 13.65 -5.01 6.04
CA PRO A 187 13.70 -4.44 4.72
C PRO A 187 13.84 -5.55 3.67
N LEU A 188 12.88 -5.62 2.75
CA LEU A 188 12.86 -6.59 1.66
C LEU A 188 13.65 -6.08 0.46
N SER A 189 13.31 -4.88 -0.02
CA SER A 189 13.86 -4.37 -1.28
C SER A 189 13.96 -2.85 -1.28
N LEU A 190 14.97 -2.35 -1.99
CA LEU A 190 15.05 -0.97 -2.44
C LEU A 190 14.69 -0.96 -3.92
N ASN A 191 13.81 -0.06 -4.34
CA ASN A 191 13.23 -0.07 -5.68
C ASN A 191 13.38 1.32 -6.29
N ARG A 192 13.60 1.39 -7.60
CA ARG A 192 13.51 2.62 -8.37
C ARG A 192 12.09 2.80 -8.87
N GLN A 193 11.57 4.02 -8.80
CA GLN A 193 10.26 4.38 -9.33
C GLN A 193 10.42 5.15 -10.64
N TYR A 194 9.68 4.73 -11.66
CA TYR A 194 9.52 5.48 -12.90
C TYR A 194 8.25 6.32 -12.78
N ILE A 195 8.42 7.64 -12.82
CA ILE A 195 7.35 8.62 -12.63
C ILE A 195 7.36 9.58 -13.82
N ASP A 196 6.21 9.78 -14.45
CA ASP A 196 5.98 10.79 -15.47
C ASP A 196 4.83 11.74 -15.08
N GLU A 197 4.32 12.55 -16.01
CA GLU A 197 3.20 13.48 -15.76
C GLU A 197 1.89 12.79 -15.34
N ARG A 198 1.74 11.48 -15.57
CA ARG A 198 0.61 10.64 -15.15
C ARG A 198 0.87 9.94 -13.80
N GLY A 199 2.05 10.18 -13.21
CA GLY A 199 2.48 9.60 -11.93
C GLY A 199 3.30 8.32 -12.11
N PHE A 200 3.18 7.39 -11.16
CA PHE A 200 3.89 6.11 -11.20
C PHE A 200 3.50 5.29 -12.44
N VAL A 201 4.49 4.86 -13.22
CA VAL A 201 4.32 4.08 -14.46
C VAL A 201 5.13 2.78 -14.47
N GLY A 202 5.81 2.45 -13.37
CA GLY A 202 6.62 1.25 -13.25
C GLY A 202 7.82 1.44 -12.35
N GLY A 203 8.70 0.46 -12.34
CA GLY A 203 9.91 0.53 -11.54
C GLY A 203 10.85 -0.65 -11.72
N GLU A 204 12.02 -0.52 -11.11
CA GLU A 204 13.05 -1.57 -11.01
C GLU A 204 13.14 -2.02 -9.56
N VAL A 205 12.89 -3.31 -9.30
CA VAL A 205 12.80 -3.84 -7.93
C VAL A 205 14.14 -4.41 -7.47
N ASN A 206 14.42 -4.27 -6.17
CA ASN A 206 15.64 -4.77 -5.50
C ASN A 206 16.95 -4.30 -6.15
N ILE A 207 17.03 -3.01 -6.45
CA ILE A 207 18.21 -2.39 -7.06
C ILE A 207 19.44 -2.45 -6.14
N LYS A 208 20.60 -2.28 -6.76
CA LYS A 208 21.83 -1.90 -6.08
C LYS A 208 21.88 -0.39 -5.98
N HIS A 209 22.20 0.13 -4.80
CA HIS A 209 22.40 1.55 -4.57
C HIS A 209 23.50 1.73 -3.53
N ARG A 210 24.34 2.76 -3.68
CA ARG A 210 25.46 3.02 -2.77
C ARG A 210 25.00 3.27 -1.34
N LEU A 211 23.86 3.95 -1.19
CA LEU A 211 23.26 4.32 0.10
C LEU A 211 22.17 3.35 0.56
N LYS A 212 22.16 2.09 0.07
CA LYS A 212 21.03 1.16 0.32
C LYS A 212 20.77 0.96 1.81
N ASP A 213 21.81 0.77 2.60
CA ASP A 213 21.70 0.52 4.04
C ASP A 213 21.24 1.78 4.79
N GLU A 214 21.73 2.97 4.40
CA GLU A 214 21.27 4.24 4.96
C GLU A 214 19.81 4.52 4.63
N ILE A 215 19.37 4.26 3.40
CA ILE A 215 17.97 4.42 2.99
C ILE A 215 17.07 3.47 3.79
N PHE A 216 17.47 2.21 3.96
CA PHE A 216 16.74 1.27 4.82
C PHE A 216 16.67 1.76 6.26
N ASN A 217 17.76 2.28 6.81
CA ASN A 217 17.77 2.79 8.18
C ASN A 217 16.82 3.98 8.37
N GLU A 218 16.78 4.93 7.43
CA GLU A 218 15.84 6.06 7.48
C GLU A 218 14.39 5.59 7.32
N ALA A 219 14.11 4.66 6.39
CA ALA A 219 12.77 4.08 6.25
C ALA A 219 12.33 3.36 7.55
N ILE A 220 13.22 2.59 8.18
CA ILE A 220 12.97 1.90 9.46
C ILE A 220 12.70 2.90 10.59
N LYS A 221 13.43 4.01 10.66
CA LYS A 221 13.17 5.07 11.64
C LYS A 221 11.78 5.67 11.44
N ALA A 222 11.40 5.96 10.19
CA ALA A 222 10.11 6.56 9.87
C ALA A 222 8.93 5.64 10.25
N VAL A 223 8.98 4.36 9.89
CA VAL A 223 7.88 3.42 10.23
C VAL A 223 7.80 3.16 11.74
N LYS A 224 8.90 3.27 12.49
CA LYS A 224 8.87 3.16 13.96
C LYS A 224 8.13 4.31 14.64
N CYS A 225 7.90 5.42 13.95
CA CYS A 225 7.15 6.56 14.50
C CYS A 225 5.63 6.33 14.46
N ILE A 226 5.14 5.33 13.72
CA ILE A 226 3.70 5.07 13.56
C ILE A 226 3.35 3.71 14.19
N ASP A 227 2.78 3.78 15.39
CA ASP A 227 2.33 2.58 16.10
C ASP A 227 1.23 1.85 15.35
N GLY A 228 1.36 0.52 15.27
CA GLY A 228 0.38 -0.36 14.64
C GLY A 228 0.57 -0.57 13.13
N LEU A 229 1.65 -0.05 12.53
CA LEU A 229 2.11 -0.55 11.23
C LEU A 229 2.47 -2.03 11.37
N ASN A 230 2.04 -2.83 10.40
CA ASN A 230 2.21 -4.28 10.40
C ASN A 230 2.08 -4.83 8.98
N GLY A 231 2.68 -5.99 8.73
CA GLY A 231 2.67 -6.62 7.41
C GLY A 231 3.54 -5.87 6.42
N TYR A 232 3.16 -5.90 5.15
CA TYR A 232 3.88 -5.17 4.12
C TYR A 232 3.63 -3.66 4.25
N VAL A 233 4.69 -2.87 4.25
CA VAL A 233 4.64 -1.41 4.24
C VAL A 233 5.58 -0.89 3.15
N GLY A 234 5.06 -0.04 2.27
CA GLY A 234 5.86 0.70 1.31
C GLY A 234 6.29 2.05 1.88
N VAL A 235 7.53 2.47 1.61
CA VAL A 235 8.00 3.82 1.98
C VAL A 235 8.59 4.49 0.75
N ASP A 236 8.02 5.60 0.34
CA ASP A 236 8.52 6.39 -0.79
C ASP A 236 9.62 7.34 -0.32
N VAL A 237 10.71 7.37 -1.09
CA VAL A 237 11.94 8.05 -0.72
C VAL A 237 12.47 8.83 -1.91
N ILE A 238 12.88 10.08 -1.70
CA ILE A 238 13.70 10.82 -2.67
C ILE A 238 15.12 10.93 -2.16
N VAL A 239 16.09 10.62 -3.01
CA VAL A 239 17.51 10.63 -2.66
C VAL A 239 18.28 11.61 -3.55
N ASN A 240 18.95 12.57 -2.91
CA ASN A 240 19.93 13.46 -3.52
C ASN A 240 21.23 13.44 -2.68
N ASP A 241 21.73 14.59 -2.24
CA ASP A 241 22.77 14.66 -1.20
C ASP A 241 22.28 14.14 0.16
N GLU A 242 20.96 14.06 0.36
CA GLU A 242 20.29 13.54 1.55
C GLU A 242 19.15 12.58 1.19
N ILE A 243 18.59 11.91 2.19
CA ILE A 243 17.51 10.93 2.07
C ILE A 243 16.24 11.53 2.65
N TYR A 244 15.21 11.74 1.82
CA TYR A 244 13.92 12.31 2.23
C TYR A 244 12.83 11.24 2.20
N ILE A 245 12.17 11.03 3.33
CA ILE A 245 10.96 10.21 3.41
C ILE A 245 9.77 11.05 2.93
N ILE A 246 9.11 10.59 1.88
CA ILE A 246 8.01 11.30 1.22
C ILE A 246 6.67 10.80 1.72
N GLU A 247 6.46 9.49 1.67
CA GLU A 247 5.18 8.85 1.97
C GLU A 247 5.39 7.47 2.59
N ILE A 248 4.45 7.05 3.44
CA ILE A 248 4.40 5.70 4.01
C ILE A 248 3.06 5.11 3.59
N ASN A 249 3.11 4.07 2.78
CA ASN A 249 1.96 3.34 2.27
C ASN A 249 1.68 2.14 3.20
N PRO A 250 0.66 2.20 4.08
CA PRO A 250 0.32 1.15 5.05
C PRO A 250 -0.36 -0.08 4.42
N ARG A 251 0.01 -0.42 3.18
CA ARG A 251 -0.60 -1.46 2.36
C ARG A 251 0.40 -2.01 1.33
N ILE A 252 -0.02 -3.07 0.66
CA ILE A 252 0.63 -3.56 -0.55
C ILE A 252 0.72 -2.43 -1.59
N THR A 253 1.90 -2.32 -2.20
CA THR A 253 2.15 -1.42 -3.33
C THR A 253 2.48 -2.23 -4.58
N THR A 254 2.29 -1.62 -5.73
CA THR A 254 2.45 -2.25 -7.05
C THR A 254 3.85 -2.78 -7.33
N THR A 255 4.83 -2.31 -6.54
CA THR A 255 6.18 -2.88 -6.46
C THR A 255 6.17 -4.39 -6.30
N ILE A 256 5.15 -4.99 -5.65
CA ILE A 256 5.08 -6.43 -5.49
C ILE A 256 5.06 -7.20 -6.82
N TYR A 257 4.61 -6.58 -7.91
CA TYR A 257 4.62 -7.22 -9.22
C TYR A 257 6.03 -7.55 -9.70
N GLY A 258 7.01 -6.69 -9.36
CA GLY A 258 8.42 -6.89 -9.63
C GLY A 258 9.19 -7.61 -8.52
N LEU A 259 8.54 -7.88 -7.37
CA LEU A 259 9.17 -8.46 -6.19
C LEU A 259 8.92 -9.96 -6.11
N LYS A 260 10.00 -10.73 -5.99
CA LYS A 260 9.92 -12.16 -5.71
C LYS A 260 10.73 -12.49 -4.46
N THR A 261 10.10 -13.12 -3.48
CA THR A 261 10.76 -13.60 -2.28
C THR A 261 10.73 -15.12 -2.19
N GLU A 262 11.72 -15.70 -1.53
CA GLU A 262 11.75 -17.12 -1.16
C GLU A 262 11.98 -17.22 0.36
N PRO A 263 10.99 -17.64 1.17
CA PRO A 263 9.63 -18.06 0.79
C PRO A 263 8.77 -16.90 0.23
N SER A 264 7.59 -17.22 -0.33
CA SER A 264 6.71 -16.25 -0.98
C SER A 264 6.32 -15.10 -0.04
N LEU A 265 5.95 -13.94 -0.60
CA LEU A 265 5.59 -12.78 0.22
C LEU A 265 4.36 -13.11 1.09
N ALA A 266 3.38 -13.82 0.54
CA ALA A 266 2.25 -14.35 1.29
C ALA A 266 2.68 -15.18 2.51
N GLU A 267 3.62 -16.11 2.34
CA GLU A 267 4.13 -16.94 3.44
C GLU A 267 4.89 -16.09 4.47
N LEU A 268 5.69 -15.11 4.03
CA LEU A 268 6.38 -14.19 4.94
C LEU A 268 5.39 -13.36 5.77
N LEU A 269 4.28 -12.91 5.18
CA LEU A 269 3.22 -12.18 5.90
C LEU A 269 2.57 -13.05 6.96
N ILE A 270 2.27 -14.32 6.66
CA ILE A 270 1.71 -15.28 7.62
C ILE A 270 2.70 -15.56 8.75
N LYS A 271 3.97 -15.83 8.43
CA LYS A 271 5.03 -16.03 9.43
C LYS A 271 5.20 -14.80 10.33
N ASN A 272 5.15 -13.59 9.76
CA ASN A 272 5.20 -12.35 10.51
C ASN A 272 4.02 -12.23 11.50
N ALA A 273 2.80 -12.52 11.03
CA ALA A 273 1.60 -12.53 11.88
C ALA A 273 1.63 -13.60 12.99
N ASN A 274 2.44 -14.65 12.81
CA ASN A 274 2.72 -15.68 13.82
C ASN A 274 3.90 -15.34 14.74
N ASN A 275 4.52 -14.16 14.59
CA ASN A 275 5.73 -13.74 15.30
C ASN A 275 6.93 -14.68 15.10
N GLU A 276 7.00 -15.33 13.93
CA GLU A 276 8.14 -16.13 13.54
C GLU A 276 9.30 -15.26 13.04
N GLU A 277 10.53 -15.75 13.16
CA GLU A 277 11.69 -15.09 12.57
C GLU A 277 11.66 -15.22 11.06
N LEU A 278 11.80 -14.11 10.34
CA LEU A 278 11.82 -14.14 8.88
C LEU A 278 13.24 -14.30 8.37
N THR A 279 13.44 -15.32 7.54
CA THR A 279 14.63 -15.47 6.68
C THR A 279 14.13 -15.61 5.25
N PHE A 280 14.70 -14.82 4.35
CA PHE A 280 14.23 -14.75 2.98
C PHE A 280 15.36 -14.40 2.01
N LYS A 281 15.19 -14.79 0.76
CA LYS A 281 15.92 -14.23 -0.38
C LYS A 281 15.00 -13.30 -1.15
N VAL A 282 15.58 -12.33 -1.85
CA VAL A 282 14.83 -11.37 -2.68
C VAL A 282 15.44 -11.32 -4.08
N GLU A 283 14.59 -11.53 -5.07
CA GLU A 283 14.84 -11.25 -6.49
C GLU A 283 13.94 -10.10 -6.91
N GLY A 284 14.42 -9.25 -7.80
CA GLY A 284 13.67 -8.12 -8.35
C GLY A 284 13.73 -8.12 -9.87
N LYS A 285 12.68 -7.61 -10.49
CA LYS A 285 12.62 -7.35 -11.94
C LYS A 285 12.12 -5.94 -12.20
N GLU A 286 12.43 -5.45 -13.38
CA GLU A 286 11.84 -4.23 -13.94
C GLU A 286 10.43 -4.52 -14.46
N PHE A 287 9.53 -3.55 -14.36
CA PHE A 287 8.18 -3.61 -14.90
C PHE A 287 7.64 -2.23 -15.24
N THR A 288 6.66 -2.19 -16.13
CA THR A 288 5.88 -1.00 -16.50
C THR A 288 4.39 -1.27 -16.34
N ILE A 289 3.61 -0.22 -16.16
CA ILE A 289 2.15 -0.26 -16.04
C ILE A 289 1.57 0.58 -17.18
N ASN A 290 0.49 0.12 -17.79
CA ASN A 290 -0.25 0.94 -18.73
C ASN A 290 -1.14 1.92 -17.95
N LYS A 291 -1.02 3.20 -18.29
CA LYS A 291 -1.84 4.30 -17.75
C LYS A 291 -2.38 5.15 -18.88
#